data_AF-A0A5B1L7V8-F1
#
_entry.id   AF-A0A5B1L7V8-F1
#
_cell.length_a   1.000
_cell.length_b   1.000
_cell.length_c   1.000
_cell.angle_alpha   90.00
_cell.angle_beta   90.00
_cell.angle_gamma   90.00
#
_symmetry.space_group_name_H-M   'P 1'
#
loop_
_entity.id
_entity.type
_entity.pdbx_description
1 polymer ?
#
loop_
_entity_poly.entity_id
_entity_poly.type
_entity_poly.pdbx_seq_one_letter_code
_entity_poly.pdbx_strand_id
1 'polypeptide(L)'
;MKRSIAALAATLITAGSVLTACGGGAPSADDISDSLQDKGGLDAKLADCIADKLVDSDLSDDQLNALADDDQSDLDADEVAEITDEVAKATTDCAL
;
A
#
# COMPACT_ATOMS: atom_id res chain seq x y z
N MET A 1 34.35 17.62 35.39
CA MET A 1 33.32 18.26 34.54
C MET A 1 32.68 17.20 33.66
N LYS A 2 31.34 17.12 33.70
CA LYS A 2 30.46 16.22 32.93
C LYS A 2 30.74 16.30 31.42
N ARG A 3 30.59 15.17 30.71
CA ARG A 3 29.58 14.97 29.65
C ARG A 3 29.67 13.58 29.02
N SER A 4 28.65 12.78 29.34
CA SER A 4 28.25 11.57 28.63
C SER A 4 27.74 11.92 27.24
N ILE A 5 28.18 11.19 26.22
CA ILE A 5 27.57 11.14 24.88
C ILE A 5 27.65 9.65 24.50
N ALA A 6 26.68 8.84 24.92
CA ALA A 6 25.47 8.50 24.16
C ALA A 6 25.84 7.85 22.82
N ALA A 7 25.71 6.51 22.80
CA ALA A 7 25.82 5.67 21.62
C ALA A 7 24.86 6.18 20.54
N LEU A 8 25.41 6.64 19.42
CA LEU A 8 24.66 6.88 18.21
C LEU A 8 24.23 5.51 17.66
N ALA A 9 22.94 5.23 17.83
CA ALA A 9 22.24 4.13 17.20
C ALA A 9 22.51 4.16 15.70
N ALA A 10 22.96 3.02 15.19
CA ALA A 10 23.20 2.77 13.79
C ALA A 10 21.88 2.96 13.02
N THR A 11 21.86 3.99 12.19
CA THR A 11 21.56 3.93 10.76
C THR A 11 20.71 2.72 10.33
N LEU A 12 19.39 2.82 10.44
CA LEU A 12 18.46 2.02 9.66
C LEU A 12 17.66 2.99 8.78
N ILE A 13 18.26 3.24 7.61
CA ILE A 13 17.61 3.38 6.31
C ILE A 13 16.24 4.08 6.38
N THR A 14 16.27 5.41 6.37
CA THR A 14 15.23 6.15 5.66
C THR A 14 15.42 5.83 4.18
N ALA A 15 14.79 4.76 3.71
CA ALA A 15 14.59 4.56 2.29
C ALA A 15 13.88 5.82 1.81
N GLY A 16 14.55 6.54 0.92
CA GLY A 16 14.06 7.83 0.44
C GLY A 16 12.65 7.63 -0.08
N SER A 17 11.77 8.53 0.35
CA SER A 17 10.60 8.97 -0.38
C SER A 17 11.09 9.46 -1.74
N VAL A 18 11.41 8.52 -2.64
CA VAL A 18 11.46 8.80 -4.06
C VAL A 18 10.02 9.11 -4.39
N LEU A 19 9.76 10.37 -4.67
CA LEU A 19 8.52 10.81 -5.29
C LEU A 19 8.33 10.00 -6.57
N THR A 20 7.63 8.87 -6.52
CA THR A 20 7.11 8.14 -7.67
C THR A 20 5.80 8.78 -8.12
N ALA A 21 5.79 10.10 -8.24
CA ALA A 21 4.95 10.79 -9.22
C ALA A 21 5.59 10.71 -10.63
N CYS A 22 6.29 9.62 -10.94
CA CYS A 22 6.84 9.34 -12.26
C CYS A 22 6.04 8.18 -12.84
N GLY A 23 4.88 8.53 -13.38
CA GLY A 23 3.82 7.60 -13.77
C GLY A 23 4.23 6.54 -14.79
N GLY A 24 3.58 5.38 -14.65
CA GLY A 24 3.55 4.30 -15.65
C GLY A 24 3.92 2.91 -15.15
N GLY A 25 4.00 2.64 -13.85
CA GLY A 25 4.23 1.29 -13.32
C GLY A 25 3.28 0.96 -12.17
N ALA A 26 3.10 -0.34 -11.90
CA ALA A 26 2.32 -0.83 -10.76
C ALA A 26 2.81 -0.21 -9.43
N PRO A 27 1.89 0.20 -8.54
CA PRO A 27 2.25 0.71 -7.23
C PRO A 27 2.83 -0.42 -6.37
N SER A 28 3.63 -0.07 -5.38
CA SER A 28 4.17 -1.05 -4.44
C SER A 28 3.15 -1.42 -3.36
N ALA A 29 3.36 -2.55 -2.68
CA ALA A 29 2.54 -2.94 -1.52
C ALA A 29 2.53 -1.84 -0.44
N ASP A 30 3.68 -1.18 -0.23
CA ASP A 30 3.78 -0.08 0.73
C ASP A 30 2.87 1.11 0.33
N ASP A 31 2.83 1.47 -0.96
CA ASP A 31 1.97 2.56 -1.47
C ASP A 31 0.48 2.24 -1.28
N ILE A 32 0.08 0.99 -1.55
CA ILE A 32 -1.30 0.53 -1.35
C ILE A 32 -1.64 0.50 0.15
N SER A 33 -0.73 0.00 1.00
CA SER A 33 -0.93 -0.06 2.45
C SER A 33 -1.10 1.35 3.03
N ASP A 34 -0.25 2.30 2.64
CA ASP A 34 -0.36 3.68 3.08
C ASP A 34 -1.71 4.29 2.67
N SER A 35 -2.17 4.05 1.44
CA SER A 35 -3.50 4.49 1.00
C SER A 35 -4.63 3.85 1.80
N LEU A 36 -4.55 2.56 2.07
CA LEU A 36 -5.53 1.82 2.88
C LEU A 36 -5.58 2.30 4.34
N GLN A 37 -4.45 2.74 4.89
CA GLN A 37 -4.39 3.35 6.23
C GLN A 37 -4.98 4.76 6.21
N ASP A 38 -4.53 5.60 5.27
CA ASP A 38 -4.89 7.02 5.23
C ASP A 38 -6.33 7.26 4.78
N LYS A 39 -6.79 6.53 3.76
CA LYS A 39 -8.13 6.67 3.17
C LYS A 39 -9.11 5.64 3.71
N GLY A 40 -8.67 4.39 3.87
CA GLY A 40 -9.49 3.30 4.39
C GLY A 40 -9.62 3.29 5.91
N GLY A 41 -8.73 3.97 6.63
CA GLY A 41 -8.72 4.01 8.09
C GLY A 41 -8.39 2.65 8.73
N LEU A 42 -7.72 1.77 7.98
CA LEU A 42 -7.31 0.45 8.45
C LEU A 42 -6.10 0.55 9.38
N ASP A 43 -5.95 -0.42 10.29
CA ASP A 43 -4.73 -0.52 11.06
C ASP A 43 -3.57 -0.99 10.17
N ALA A 44 -2.34 -0.53 10.47
CA ALA A 44 -1.16 -0.82 9.65
C ALA A 44 -0.97 -2.31 9.37
N LYS A 45 -1.27 -3.19 10.33
CA LYS A 45 -1.05 -4.63 10.15
C LYS A 45 -2.08 -5.24 9.19
N LEU A 46 -3.33 -4.81 9.27
CA LEU A 46 -4.38 -5.21 8.34
C LEU A 46 -4.14 -4.63 6.94
N ALA A 47 -3.75 -3.35 6.87
CA ALA A 47 -3.43 -2.67 5.63
C ALA A 47 -2.24 -3.31 4.89
N ASP A 48 -1.14 -3.60 5.60
CA ASP A 48 0.03 -4.28 5.02
C ASP A 48 -0.35 -5.67 4.47
N CYS A 49 -1.14 -6.43 5.23
CA CYS A 49 -1.56 -7.76 4.79
C CYS A 49 -2.46 -7.71 3.54
N ILE A 50 -3.40 -6.76 3.49
CA ILE A 50 -4.27 -6.59 2.34
C ILE A 50 -3.46 -6.12 1.13
N ALA A 51 -2.54 -5.17 1.33
CA ALA A 51 -1.69 -4.66 0.28
C ALA A 51 -0.80 -5.74 -0.33
N ASP A 52 -0.14 -6.57 0.48
CA ASP A 52 0.65 -7.72 0.02
C ASP A 52 -0.19 -8.69 -0.81
N LYS A 53 -1.44 -8.93 -0.42
CA LYS A 53 -2.36 -9.80 -1.16
C LYS A 53 -2.78 -9.20 -2.49
N LEU A 54 -2.94 -7.88 -2.56
CA LEU A 54 -3.37 -7.19 -3.77
C LEU A 54 -2.23 -7.11 -4.80
N VAL A 55 -0.99 -6.84 -4.40
CA VAL A 55 0.14 -6.92 -5.36
C VAL A 55 0.47 -8.34 -5.81
N ASP A 56 0.09 -9.37 -5.03
CA ASP A 56 0.21 -10.79 -5.41
C ASP A 56 -1.03 -11.31 -6.18
N SER A 57 -2.07 -10.48 -6.31
CA SER A 57 -3.30 -10.84 -7.03
C SER A 57 -3.13 -10.67 -8.55
N ASP A 58 -4.07 -11.24 -9.31
CA ASP A 58 -4.09 -11.11 -10.77
C ASP A 58 -4.60 -9.73 -11.27
N LEU A 59 -4.68 -8.72 -10.39
CA LEU A 59 -5.06 -7.37 -10.76
C LEU A 59 -3.99 -6.71 -11.64
N SER A 60 -4.45 -5.93 -12.62
CA SER A 60 -3.57 -5.15 -13.48
C SER A 60 -2.95 -3.96 -12.74
N ASP A 61 -1.81 -3.47 -13.25
CA ASP A 61 -1.15 -2.26 -12.75
C ASP A 61 -2.11 -1.05 -12.67
N ASP A 62 -3.03 -0.93 -13.63
CA ASP A 62 -4.02 0.16 -13.67
C ASP A 62 -5.06 0.00 -12.56
N GLN A 63 -5.52 -1.23 -12.30
CA GLN A 63 -6.43 -1.54 -11.18
C GLN A 63 -5.78 -1.27 -9.82
N LEU A 64 -4.51 -1.65 -9.65
CA LEU A 64 -3.75 -1.40 -8.43
C LEU A 64 -3.49 0.09 -8.22
N ASN A 65 -3.15 0.83 -9.29
CA ASN A 65 -2.99 2.28 -9.24
C ASN A 65 -4.30 2.97 -8.87
N ALA A 66 -5.42 2.57 -9.48
CA ALA A 66 -6.74 3.10 -9.15
C ALA A 66 -7.10 2.90 -7.67
N LEU A 67 -6.71 1.76 -7.09
CA LEU A 67 -6.91 1.50 -5.67
C LEU A 67 -5.98 2.35 -4.79
N ALA A 68 -4.70 2.46 -5.13
CA ALA A 68 -3.74 3.30 -4.40
C ALA A 68 -4.16 4.79 -4.44
N ASP A 69 -4.58 5.28 -5.60
CA ASP A 69 -4.99 6.66 -5.80
C ASP A 69 -6.44 6.94 -5.35
N ASP A 70 -7.21 5.92 -4.96
CA ASP A 70 -8.66 6.01 -4.68
C ASP A 70 -9.43 6.65 -5.85
N ASP A 71 -8.96 6.40 -7.06
CA ASP A 71 -9.51 6.96 -8.30
C ASP A 71 -9.79 5.84 -9.30
N GLN A 72 -11.06 5.43 -9.35
CA GLN A 72 -11.56 4.40 -10.27
C GLN A 72 -12.25 5.00 -11.49
N SER A 73 -12.07 6.31 -11.75
CA SER A 73 -12.82 7.01 -12.80
C SER A 73 -12.48 6.55 -14.22
N ASP A 74 -11.29 5.97 -14.40
CA ASP A 74 -10.82 5.42 -15.68
C ASP A 74 -11.07 3.90 -15.84
N LEU A 75 -11.71 3.26 -14.85
CA LEU A 75 -12.01 1.82 -14.87
C LEU A 75 -13.46 1.54 -15.31
N ASP A 76 -13.65 0.43 -16.01
CA ASP A 76 -14.96 -0.10 -16.31
C ASP A 76 -15.59 -0.82 -15.10
N ALA A 77 -16.91 -1.02 -15.13
CA ALA A 77 -17.63 -1.63 -14.02
C ALA A 77 -17.16 -3.06 -13.67
N ASP A 78 -16.68 -3.82 -14.65
CA ASP A 78 -16.15 -5.16 -14.45
C ASP A 78 -14.81 -5.11 -13.70
N GLU A 79 -13.92 -4.18 -14.05
CA GLU A 79 -12.62 -4.00 -13.38
C GLU A 79 -12.79 -3.54 -11.93
N VAL A 80 -13.76 -2.65 -11.67
CA VAL A 80 -14.13 -2.23 -10.32
C VAL A 80 -14.69 -3.41 -9.50
N ALA A 81 -15.47 -4.29 -10.13
CA ALA A 81 -15.99 -5.48 -9.47
C ALA A 81 -14.87 -6.46 -9.10
N GLU A 82 -13.89 -6.66 -9.98
CA GLU A 82 -12.70 -7.48 -9.72
C GLU A 82 -11.87 -6.92 -8.56
N ILE A 83 -11.57 -5.62 -8.56
CA ILE A 83 -10.87 -4.97 -7.43
C ILE A 83 -11.64 -5.22 -6.13
N THR A 84 -12.95 -4.99 -6.14
CA THR A 84 -13.79 -5.15 -4.95
C THR A 84 -13.78 -6.60 -4.44
N ASP A 85 -13.82 -7.59 -5.34
CA ASP A 85 -13.79 -9.01 -4.98
C ASP A 85 -12.43 -9.40 -4.38
N GLU A 86 -11.33 -8.95 -4.98
CA GLU A 86 -9.97 -9.21 -4.48
C GLU A 86 -9.70 -8.49 -3.14
N VAL A 87 -10.12 -7.24 -2.99
CA VAL A 87 -10.03 -6.52 -1.70
C VAL A 87 -10.86 -7.24 -0.63
N ALA A 88 -12.06 -7.73 -0.96
CA ALA A 88 -12.91 -8.46 -0.01
C ALA A 88 -12.29 -9.81 0.40
N LYS A 89 -11.71 -10.55 -0.55
CA LYS A 89 -10.95 -11.78 -0.28
C LYS A 89 -9.75 -11.50 0.61
N ALA A 90 -8.93 -10.51 0.24
CA ALA A 90 -7.75 -10.11 1.00
C ALA A 90 -8.12 -9.70 2.43
N THR A 91 -9.19 -8.91 2.59
CA THR A 91 -9.71 -8.53 3.91
C THR A 91 -10.12 -9.75 4.73
N THR A 92 -10.80 -10.73 4.12
CA THR A 92 -11.22 -11.95 4.82
C THR A 92 -10.02 -12.81 5.23
N ASP A 93 -9.03 -12.94 4.35
CA ASP A 93 -7.80 -13.68 4.60
C ASP A 93 -6.94 -13.02 5.70
N CYS A 94 -6.93 -11.69 5.77
CA CYS A 94 -6.12 -10.91 6.70
C CYS A 94 -6.82 -10.61 8.04
N ALA A 95 -8.15 -10.69 8.10
CA ALA A 95 -8.93 -10.49 9.32
C ALA A 95 -8.99 -11.74 10.23
N LEU A 96 -8.51 -12.90 9.76
CA LEU A 96 -8.56 -14.20 10.46
C LEU A 96 -7.27 -14.55 11.21
#